data_AF-A0A8H8QVN8-F1
#
_entry.id   AF-A0A8H8QVN8-F1
#
_cell.length_a   1.000
_cell.length_b   1.000
_cell.length_c   1.000
_cell.angle_alpha   90.00
_cell.angle_beta   90.00
_cell.angle_gamma   90.00
#
_symmetry.space_group_name_H-M   'P 1'
#
loop_
_entity.id
_entity.type
_entity.pdbx_description
1 polymer ?
#
loop_
_entity_poly.entity_id
_entity_poly.type
_entity_poly.pdbx_seq_one_letter_code
_entity_poly.pdbx_strand_id
1 'polypeptide(L)'
;MNELWDVQLQKWAYQCEYLEQFRLAEETLGKEIDAIIAPITPTAAIRHNQFKYYGYASAINLLDFTSVVVPITWADKNVDKKKEGYKALSGIDEAVQAECEFSIPELGNDPVAYDGAPVAVQIVGRRLTEERIMAIAEEIGRLLGNEITP
;
A
#
# COMPACT_ATOMS: atom_id res chain seq x y z
N MET A 1 -22.25 -10.99 -26.67
CA MET A 1 -21.06 -10.87 -25.81
C MET A 1 -21.53 -11.18 -24.40
N ASN A 2 -20.87 -12.05 -23.64
CA ASN A 2 -21.34 -12.42 -22.29
C ASN A 2 -20.71 -11.46 -21.27
N GLU A 3 -21.37 -11.23 -20.13
CA GLU A 3 -20.99 -10.27 -19.07
C GLU A 3 -19.51 -10.36 -18.68
N LEU A 4 -18.95 -11.59 -18.65
CA LEU A 4 -17.53 -11.81 -18.36
C LEU A 4 -16.59 -11.11 -19.35
N TRP A 5 -16.91 -11.15 -20.64
CA TRP A 5 -16.08 -10.52 -21.68
C TRP A 5 -16.18 -9.00 -21.60
N ASP A 6 -17.36 -8.47 -21.26
CA ASP A 6 -17.55 -7.04 -21.06
C ASP A 6 -16.71 -6.53 -19.87
N VAL A 7 -16.68 -7.27 -18.77
CA VAL A 7 -15.83 -6.94 -17.60
C VAL A 7 -14.34 -7.02 -17.95
N GLN A 8 -13.91 -8.00 -18.74
CA GLN A 8 -12.52 -8.09 -19.20
C GLN A 8 -12.12 -6.92 -20.10
N LEU A 9 -13.02 -6.49 -20.99
CA LEU A 9 -12.82 -5.29 -21.81
C LEU A 9 -12.72 -4.03 -20.95
N GLN A 10 -13.56 -3.88 -19.93
CA GLN A 10 -13.48 -2.76 -18.98
C GLN A 10 -12.16 -2.76 -18.20
N LYS A 11 -11.73 -3.92 -17.70
CA LYS A 11 -10.42 -4.06 -17.04
C LYS A 11 -9.29 -3.65 -17.97
N TRP A 12 -9.30 -4.12 -19.21
CA TRP A 12 -8.28 -3.78 -20.21
C TRP A 12 -8.25 -2.27 -20.48
N ALA A 13 -9.42 -1.64 -20.69
CA ALA A 13 -9.51 -0.20 -20.90
C ALA A 13 -8.93 0.59 -19.71
N TYR A 14 -9.23 0.16 -18.48
CA TYR A 14 -8.71 0.78 -17.27
C TYR A 14 -7.19 0.66 -17.14
N GLN A 15 -6.62 -0.50 -17.51
CA GLN A 15 -5.16 -0.68 -17.56
C GLN A 15 -4.51 0.25 -18.59
N CYS A 16 -5.10 0.39 -19.78
CA CYS A 16 -4.61 1.32 -20.79
C CYS A 16 -4.68 2.79 -20.33
N GLU A 17 -5.75 3.18 -19.64
CA GLU A 17 -5.90 4.54 -19.10
C GLU A 17 -4.77 4.88 -18.10
N TYR A 18 -4.43 3.96 -17.20
CA TYR A 18 -3.33 4.16 -16.26
C TYR A 18 -1.96 4.27 -16.95
N LEU A 19 -1.71 3.46 -17.99
CA LEU A 19 -0.48 3.56 -18.77
C LEU A 19 -0.37 4.90 -19.50
N GLU A 20 -1.49 5.44 -19.99
CA GLU A 20 -1.53 6.78 -20.58
C GLU A 20 -1.23 7.88 -19.55
N GLN A 21 -1.79 7.78 -18.32
CA GLN A 21 -1.43 8.71 -17.25
C GLN A 21 0.06 8.65 -16.88
N PHE A 22 0.65 7.45 -16.87
CA PHE A 22 2.10 7.29 -16.71
C PHE A 22 2.88 8.03 -17.80
N ARG A 23 2.50 7.83 -19.06
CA ARG A 23 3.15 8.47 -20.21
C ARG A 23 3.08 10.01 -20.11
N LEU A 24 1.90 10.55 -19.76
CA LEU A 24 1.70 11.99 -19.57
C LEU A 24 2.52 12.55 -18.40
N ALA A 25 2.62 11.80 -17.30
CA ALA A 25 3.44 12.18 -16.16
C ALA A 25 4.93 12.19 -16.52
N GLU A 26 5.41 11.18 -17.25
CA GLU A 26 6.80 11.09 -17.75
C GLU A 26 7.14 12.21 -18.73
N GLU A 27 6.21 12.56 -19.63
CA GLU A 27 6.34 13.70 -20.54
C GLU A 27 6.48 15.02 -19.78
N THR A 28 5.69 15.20 -18.72
CA THR A 28 5.77 16.38 -17.85
C THR A 28 7.07 16.41 -17.03
N LEU A 29 7.53 15.26 -16.55
CA LEU A 29 8.76 15.12 -15.77
C LEU A 29 10.02 15.23 -16.63
N GLY A 30 9.91 15.00 -17.94
CA GLY A 30 11.05 14.89 -18.86
C GLY A 30 11.94 13.67 -18.59
N LYS A 31 11.44 12.68 -17.84
CA LYS A 31 12.15 11.45 -17.48
C LYS A 31 11.17 10.31 -17.19
N GLU A 32 11.68 9.09 -17.32
CA GLU A 32 10.96 7.85 -16.99
C GLU A 32 10.67 7.76 -15.49
N ILE A 33 9.51 7.19 -15.13
CA ILE A 33 9.17 6.82 -13.76
C ILE A 33 9.71 5.41 -13.52
N ASP A 34 10.72 5.30 -12.65
CA ASP A 34 11.36 4.03 -12.30
C ASP A 34 10.46 3.17 -11.41
N ALA A 35 9.83 3.77 -10.41
CA ALA A 35 8.92 3.11 -9.47
C ALA A 35 8.00 4.12 -8.76
N ILE A 36 6.90 3.61 -8.21
CA ILE A 36 6.00 4.31 -7.28
C ILE A 36 6.19 3.70 -5.89
N ILE A 37 6.39 4.55 -4.87
CA ILE A 37 6.37 4.13 -3.47
C ILE A 37 4.98 4.44 -2.91
N ALA A 38 4.28 3.41 -2.42
CA ALA A 38 2.93 3.54 -1.90
C ALA A 38 2.73 2.73 -0.60
N PRO A 39 1.74 3.08 0.24
CA PRO A 39 1.32 2.23 1.34
C PRO A 39 0.86 0.86 0.82
N ILE A 40 1.15 -0.22 1.56
CA ILE A 40 0.61 -1.57 1.28
C ILE A 40 -0.65 -1.86 2.11
N THR A 41 -0.70 -1.35 3.34
CA THR A 41 -1.82 -1.50 4.28
C THR A 41 -2.06 -0.19 5.02
N PRO A 42 -3.28 0.07 5.51
CA PRO A 42 -3.56 1.29 6.27
C PRO A 42 -3.07 1.22 7.73
N THR A 43 -2.73 0.02 8.21
CA THR A 43 -2.27 -0.25 9.58
C THR A 43 -0.85 -0.79 9.59
N ALA A 44 -0.14 -0.63 10.72
CA ALA A 44 0.95 -1.55 11.10
C ALA A 44 0.38 -2.99 11.25
N ALA A 45 1.25 -4.02 11.29
CA ALA A 45 0.86 -5.44 11.21
C ALA A 45 -0.56 -5.77 11.69
N ILE A 46 -1.36 -6.33 10.77
CA ILE A 46 -2.82 -6.47 10.95
C ILE A 46 -3.13 -7.40 12.13
N ARG A 47 -4.08 -7.01 12.98
CA ARG A 47 -4.57 -7.87 14.06
C ARG A 47 -5.37 -9.04 13.48
N HIS A 48 -5.29 -10.18 14.16
CA HIS A 48 -6.00 -11.38 13.73
C HIS A 48 -7.50 -11.11 13.53
N ASN A 49 -8.04 -11.50 12.38
CA ASN A 49 -9.44 -11.28 11.96
C ASN A 49 -9.88 -9.81 11.86
N GLN A 50 -8.96 -8.86 11.67
CA GLN A 50 -9.29 -7.44 11.55
C GLN A 50 -8.85 -6.80 10.22
N PHE A 51 -8.60 -7.59 9.15
CA PHE A 51 -8.22 -7.00 7.87
C PHE A 51 -9.43 -6.41 7.11
N LYS A 52 -9.70 -5.11 7.31
CA LYS A 52 -10.89 -4.44 6.79
C LYS A 52 -10.72 -3.75 5.44
N TYR A 53 -9.50 -3.43 5.03
CA TYR A 53 -9.24 -2.69 3.80
C TYR A 53 -8.07 -3.27 3.00
N TYR A 54 -8.37 -3.68 1.77
CA TYR A 54 -7.44 -4.31 0.83
C TYR A 54 -7.12 -3.43 -0.39
N GLY A 55 -7.66 -2.21 -0.46
CA GLY A 55 -7.64 -1.38 -1.67
C GLY A 55 -6.23 -1.06 -2.20
N TYR A 56 -5.26 -0.84 -1.30
CA TYR A 56 -3.87 -0.56 -1.67
C TYR A 56 -3.22 -1.68 -2.50
N ALA A 57 -3.50 -2.94 -2.18
CA ALA A 57 -2.97 -4.08 -2.93
C ALA A 57 -3.87 -4.43 -4.14
N SER A 58 -5.19 -4.35 -3.97
CA SER A 58 -6.14 -4.71 -5.03
C SER A 58 -6.05 -3.82 -6.27
N ALA A 59 -5.74 -2.53 -6.10
CA ALA A 59 -5.50 -1.64 -7.23
C ALA A 59 -4.33 -2.14 -8.11
N ILE A 60 -3.24 -2.57 -7.48
CA ILE A 60 -2.05 -3.09 -8.18
C ILE A 60 -2.35 -4.41 -8.89
N ASN A 61 -3.10 -5.31 -8.23
CA ASN A 61 -3.55 -6.58 -8.84
C ASN A 61 -4.45 -6.35 -10.06
N LEU A 62 -5.34 -5.35 -10.00
CA LEU A 62 -6.20 -5.00 -11.13
C LEU A 62 -5.37 -4.46 -12.30
N LEU A 63 -4.38 -3.62 -12.01
CA LEU A 63 -3.51 -3.02 -13.02
C LEU A 63 -2.48 -3.99 -13.63
N ASP A 64 -2.28 -5.16 -13.00
CA ASP A 64 -1.25 -6.13 -13.41
C ASP A 64 0.16 -5.51 -13.36
N PHE A 65 0.41 -4.73 -12.30
CA PHE A 65 1.67 -4.06 -12.05
C PHE A 65 2.55 -4.90 -11.13
N THR A 66 3.87 -4.78 -11.31
CA THR A 66 4.87 -5.40 -10.45
C THR A 66 4.87 -4.71 -9.09
N SER A 67 4.94 -5.45 -7.98
CA SER A 67 5.04 -4.87 -6.64
C SER A 67 5.88 -5.71 -5.69
N VAL A 68 6.72 -5.04 -4.89
CA VAL A 68 7.55 -5.65 -3.84
C VAL A 68 7.33 -4.89 -2.54
N VAL A 69 7.14 -5.61 -1.44
CA VAL A 69 6.92 -5.01 -0.12
C VAL A 69 8.24 -4.94 0.64
N VAL A 70 8.59 -3.75 1.12
CA VAL A 70 9.80 -3.49 1.90
C VAL A 70 9.41 -3.02 3.30
N PRO A 71 9.86 -3.70 4.37
CA PRO A 71 9.73 -3.20 5.75
C PRO A 71 10.56 -1.93 5.94
N ILE A 72 9.96 -0.88 6.50
CA ILE A 72 10.60 0.45 6.61
C ILE A 72 10.74 0.97 8.03
N THR A 73 9.85 0.58 8.94
CA THR A 73 9.90 1.04 10.34
C THR A 73 9.04 0.13 11.20
N TRP A 74 9.03 0.42 12.50
CA TRP A 74 8.17 -0.16 13.50
C TRP A 74 7.24 0.93 14.04
N ALA A 75 6.01 0.57 14.37
CA ALA A 75 5.08 1.46 15.05
C ALA A 75 5.56 1.73 16.49
N ASP A 76 5.36 2.95 16.97
CA ASP A 76 5.79 3.43 18.30
C ASP A 76 4.62 4.17 18.96
N LYS A 77 4.10 3.60 20.04
CA LYS A 77 2.95 4.19 20.78
C LYS A 77 3.21 5.61 21.31
N ASN A 78 4.46 6.02 21.48
CA ASN A 78 4.81 7.34 21.97
C ASN A 78 4.72 8.40 20.86
N VAL A 79 4.83 7.97 19.60
CA VAL A 79 4.74 8.80 18.40
C VAL A 79 3.35 8.71 17.77
N ASP A 80 2.84 7.48 17.62
CA ASP A 80 1.59 7.13 16.95
C ASP A 80 0.37 7.33 17.86
N LYS A 81 0.11 8.59 18.18
CA LYS A 81 -1.05 8.99 19.00
C LYS A 81 -2.31 9.17 18.14
N LYS A 82 -3.46 9.03 18.78
CA LYS A 82 -4.77 9.32 18.20
C LYS A 82 -4.77 10.69 17.50
N LYS A 83 -5.31 10.74 16.29
CA LYS A 83 -5.37 11.98 15.52
C LYS A 83 -6.63 12.77 15.88
N GLU A 84 -6.45 13.82 16.69
CA GLU A 84 -7.54 14.72 17.05
C GLU A 84 -8.12 15.42 15.82
N GLY A 85 -9.46 15.48 15.74
CA GLY A 85 -10.17 16.13 14.63
C GLY A 85 -10.12 15.38 13.30
N TYR A 86 -9.75 14.11 13.29
CA TYR A 86 -9.85 13.28 12.08
C TYR A 86 -11.31 13.14 11.64
N LYS A 87 -11.54 13.37 10.33
CA LYS A 87 -12.85 13.23 9.69
C LYS A 87 -12.74 12.16 8.62
N ALA A 88 -13.35 11.02 8.89
CA ALA A 88 -13.39 9.91 7.94
C ALA A 88 -14.05 10.32 6.61
N LEU A 89 -13.48 9.84 5.51
CA LEU A 89 -14.00 10.04 4.16
C LEU A 89 -15.12 9.04 3.81
N SER A 90 -15.13 7.87 4.47
CA SER A 90 -16.12 6.82 4.28
C SER A 90 -16.30 5.99 5.55
N GLY A 91 -17.33 5.15 5.61
CA GLY A 91 -17.51 4.24 6.75
C GLY A 91 -16.39 3.20 6.89
N ILE A 92 -15.72 2.81 5.79
CA ILE A 92 -14.56 1.92 5.85
C ILE A 92 -13.36 2.66 6.46
N ASP A 93 -13.17 3.92 6.07
CA ASP A 93 -12.11 4.79 6.58
C ASP A 93 -12.29 5.00 8.10
N GLU A 94 -13.52 5.25 8.55
CA GLU A 94 -13.87 5.31 9.97
C GLU A 94 -13.59 4.00 10.70
N ALA A 95 -13.98 2.85 10.13
CA ALA A 95 -13.79 1.54 10.74
C ALA A 95 -12.31 1.12 10.83
N VAL A 96 -11.49 1.50 9.84
CA VAL A 96 -10.03 1.30 9.83
C VAL A 96 -9.37 2.24 10.83
N GLN A 97 -9.74 3.53 10.85
CA GLN A 97 -9.21 4.48 11.83
C GLN A 97 -9.57 4.04 13.25
N ALA A 98 -10.81 3.60 13.50
CA ALA A 98 -11.24 3.15 14.82
C ALA A 98 -10.43 1.93 15.30
N GLU A 99 -10.01 1.06 14.39
CA GLU A 99 -9.11 -0.07 14.67
C GLU A 99 -7.70 0.41 15.03
N CYS A 100 -7.12 1.31 14.25
CA CYS A 100 -5.82 1.91 14.52
C CYS A 100 -5.81 2.71 15.83
N GLU A 101 -6.90 3.40 16.15
CA GLU A 101 -7.05 4.26 17.32
C GLU A 101 -7.62 3.54 18.54
N PHE A 102 -7.77 2.21 18.49
CA PHE A 102 -8.22 1.39 19.62
C PHE A 102 -9.55 1.87 20.21
N SER A 103 -10.48 2.33 19.39
CA SER A 103 -11.78 2.85 19.84
C SER A 103 -12.93 1.88 19.62
N ILE A 104 -12.63 0.65 19.20
CA ILE A 104 -13.61 -0.44 19.12
C ILE A 104 -13.86 -0.98 20.54
N PRO A 105 -15.04 -0.75 21.14
CA PRO A 105 -15.31 -1.10 22.54
C PRO A 105 -15.17 -2.59 22.83
N GLU A 106 -15.37 -3.44 21.81
CA GLU A 106 -15.40 -4.91 21.92
C GLU A 106 -14.01 -5.56 21.87
N LEU A 107 -12.96 -4.85 21.42
CA LEU A 107 -11.64 -5.43 21.14
C LEU A 107 -10.53 -5.00 22.12
N GLY A 108 -10.89 -4.23 23.14
CA GLY A 108 -9.98 -3.68 24.15
C GLY A 108 -9.21 -2.46 23.65
N ASN A 109 -9.32 -1.36 24.38
CA ASN A 109 -8.62 -0.10 24.10
C ASN A 109 -7.17 -0.18 24.57
N ASP A 110 -6.34 -1.02 23.95
CA ASP A 110 -4.93 -1.17 24.35
C ASP A 110 -3.98 -0.54 23.32
N PRO A 111 -3.49 0.70 23.53
CA PRO A 111 -2.52 1.36 22.66
C PRO A 111 -1.20 0.60 22.50
N VAL A 112 -0.99 -0.48 23.27
CA VAL A 112 0.16 -1.38 23.15
C VAL A 112 0.02 -2.35 21.96
N ALA A 113 -1.17 -2.57 21.38
CA ALA A 113 -1.33 -3.71 20.46
C ALA A 113 -0.60 -3.57 19.11
N TYR A 114 -0.30 -2.34 18.66
CA TYR A 114 0.56 -2.09 17.49
C TYR A 114 1.97 -1.63 17.87
N ASP A 115 2.27 -1.41 19.15
CA ASP A 115 3.60 -0.99 19.58
C ASP A 115 4.64 -2.04 19.20
N GLY A 116 5.67 -1.65 18.45
CA GLY A 116 6.65 -2.57 17.91
C GLY A 116 6.14 -3.48 16.79
N ALA A 117 4.99 -3.19 16.17
CA ALA A 117 4.53 -3.89 14.98
C ALA A 117 5.25 -3.36 13.73
N PRO A 118 5.63 -4.23 12.76
CA PRO A 118 6.30 -3.80 11.54
C PRO A 118 5.36 -3.00 10.65
N VAL A 119 5.93 -1.97 10.01
CA VAL A 119 5.32 -1.13 8.99
C VAL A 119 6.11 -1.30 7.69
N ALA A 120 5.39 -1.44 6.59
CA ALA A 120 5.98 -1.65 5.28
C ALA A 120 5.34 -0.73 4.23
N VAL A 121 6.06 -0.53 3.13
CA VAL A 121 5.56 0.11 1.91
C VAL A 121 5.71 -0.86 0.76
N GLN A 122 4.94 -0.65 -0.30
CA GLN A 122 5.13 -1.32 -1.56
C GLN A 122 5.85 -0.43 -2.56
N ILE A 123 6.79 -1.02 -3.27
CA ILE A 123 7.50 -0.46 -4.40
C ILE A 123 6.88 -1.05 -5.65
N VAL A 124 6.23 -0.21 -6.43
CA VAL A 124 5.40 -0.61 -7.56
C VAL A 124 6.08 -0.19 -8.85
N GLY A 125 6.21 -1.15 -9.77
CA GLY A 125 6.67 -0.93 -11.14
C GLY A 125 5.58 -1.20 -12.16
N ARG A 126 5.87 -0.83 -13.41
CA ARG A 126 5.05 -1.24 -14.55
C ARG A 126 5.12 -2.77 -14.71
N ARG A 127 4.16 -3.32 -15.43
CA ARG A 127 4.19 -4.72 -15.83
C ARG A 127 5.52 -5.07 -16.53
N LEU A 128 6.09 -6.23 -16.20
CA LEU A 128 7.37 -6.72 -16.75
C LEU A 128 8.60 -5.90 -16.31
N THR A 129 8.60 -5.37 -15.07
CA THR A 129 9.74 -4.65 -14.50
C THR A 129 10.26 -5.27 -13.21
N GLU A 130 9.99 -6.56 -12.99
CA GLU A 130 10.33 -7.34 -11.79
C GLU A 130 11.78 -7.15 -11.33
N GLU A 131 12.76 -7.29 -12.22
CA GLU A 131 14.17 -7.18 -11.88
C GLU A 131 14.55 -5.76 -11.45
N ARG A 132 13.97 -4.75 -12.10
CA ARG A 132 14.19 -3.34 -11.75
C ARG A 132 13.61 -3.03 -10.37
N ILE A 133 12.37 -3.46 -10.12
CA ILE A 133 11.71 -3.23 -8.82
C ILE A 133 12.42 -3.99 -7.70
N MET A 134 12.93 -5.18 -7.97
CA MET A 134 13.75 -5.91 -7.00
C MET A 134 15.03 -5.15 -6.63
N ALA A 135 15.76 -4.63 -7.62
CA ALA A 135 16.96 -3.86 -7.38
C ALA A 135 16.69 -2.56 -6.60
N ILE A 136 15.57 -1.89 -6.88
CA ILE A 136 15.14 -0.70 -6.12
C ILE A 136 14.79 -1.10 -4.67
N ALA A 137 14.07 -2.20 -4.48
CA ALA A 137 13.71 -2.70 -3.16
C ALA A 137 14.95 -3.07 -2.32
N GLU A 138 15.94 -3.71 -2.94
CA GLU A 138 17.24 -4.02 -2.32
C GLU A 138 17.97 -2.75 -1.89
N GLU A 139 18.04 -1.74 -2.76
CA GLU A 139 18.68 -0.46 -2.45
C GLU A 139 17.95 0.27 -1.30
N ILE A 140 16.62 0.25 -1.28
CA ILE A 140 15.85 0.80 -0.16
C ILE A 140 16.16 0.06 1.13
N GLY A 141 16.19 -1.27 1.11
CA GLY A 141 16.58 -2.09 2.26
C GLY A 141 17.98 -1.73 2.77
N ARG A 142 18.95 -1.57 1.86
CA ARG A 142 20.32 -1.14 2.18
C ARG A 142 20.37 0.23 2.85
N LEU A 143 19.61 1.20 2.33
CA LEU A 143 19.54 2.57 2.88
C LEU A 143 18.90 2.61 4.27
N LEU A 144 18.00 1.67 4.57
CA LEU A 144 17.37 1.53 5.89
C LEU A 144 18.23 0.76 6.89
N GLY A 145 19.37 0.21 6.45
CA GLY A 145 20.26 -0.60 7.30
C GLY A 145 19.74 -2.02 7.54
N ASN A 146 18.85 -2.53 6.69
CA ASN A 146 18.40 -3.92 6.76
C ASN A 146 19.54 -4.85 6.33
N GLU A 147 19.72 -5.97 7.02
CA GLU A 147 20.68 -7.01 6.60
C GLU A 147 20.16 -7.70 5.34
N ILE A 148 20.78 -7.43 4.19
CA ILE A 148 20.57 -8.21 2.97
C ILE A 148 21.38 -9.50 3.13
N THR A 149 20.71 -10.60 3.50
CA THR A 149 21.38 -11.91 3.57
C THR A 149 21.58 -12.41 2.13
N PRO A 150 22.82 -12.69 1.69
CA PRO A 150 23.11 -13.15 0.33
C PRO A 150 22.62 -14.57 0.03
#